data_AF-A0A350YMX8-F1
#
_entry.id   AF-A0A350YMX8-F1
#
_cell.length_a   1.000
_cell.length_b   1.000
_cell.length_c   1.000
_cell.angle_alpha   90.00
_cell.angle_beta   90.00
_cell.angle_gamma   90.00
#
_symmetry.space_group_name_H-M   'P 1'
#
loop_
_entity.id
_entity.type
_entity.pdbx_description
1 polymer ?
#
loop_
_entity_poly.entity_id
_entity_poly.type
_entity_poly.pdbx_seq_one_letter_code
_entity_poly.pdbx_strand_id
1 'polypeptide(L)'
;MKHFVIVFLAMFLILPVSCKKIRERGLFGKKAKTLEMLLAQQDSIRVADSIKRVENRLRAIEEARLDSLIRAEQEKATYEARQKYNIVVGSFITPEYALAWAEEYRKMGYDPQIIRITDSRFELVVAESHEQYLRAFRRLEQFRDTVEIDAWLYVRR
;
A
#
# COMPACT_ATOMS: atom_id res chain seq x y z
N MET A 1 -4.75 -93.04 27.43
CA MET A 1 -4.31 -91.87 26.64
C MET A 1 -5.08 -90.58 26.99
N LYS A 2 -5.25 -90.23 28.28
CA LYS A 2 -5.88 -88.95 28.69
C LYS A 2 -4.89 -87.99 29.38
N HIS A 3 -3.84 -88.52 30.00
CA HIS A 3 -2.82 -87.72 30.69
C HIS A 3 -1.80 -87.05 29.74
N PHE A 4 -1.53 -87.64 28.57
CA PHE A 4 -0.62 -87.03 27.58
C PHE A 4 -1.19 -85.75 26.93
N VAL A 5 -2.52 -85.69 26.74
CA VAL A 5 -3.18 -84.50 26.17
C VAL A 5 -3.13 -83.31 27.13
N ILE A 6 -3.26 -83.57 28.44
CA ILE A 6 -3.22 -82.52 29.47
C ILE A 6 -1.80 -81.95 29.62
N VAL A 7 -0.78 -82.80 29.54
CA VAL A 7 0.63 -82.35 29.60
C VAL A 7 1.00 -81.56 28.34
N PHE A 8 0.51 -81.96 27.17
CA PHE A 8 0.76 -81.23 25.92
C PHE A 8 0.04 -79.88 25.86
N LEU A 9 -1.17 -79.78 26.42
CA LEU A 9 -1.92 -78.52 26.53
C LEU A 9 -1.30 -77.56 27.56
N ALA A 10 -0.78 -78.09 28.67
CA ALA A 10 -0.09 -77.30 29.69
C ALA A 10 1.23 -76.72 29.17
N MET A 11 1.94 -77.43 28.29
CA MET A 11 3.23 -76.99 27.74
C MET A 11 3.08 -75.83 26.73
N PHE A 12 1.94 -75.70 26.05
CA PHE A 12 1.67 -74.59 25.13
C PHE A 12 1.34 -73.27 25.84
N LEU A 13 0.92 -73.33 27.12
CA LEU A 13 0.50 -72.18 27.92
C LEU A 13 1.66 -71.45 28.62
N ILE A 14 2.88 -72.00 28.56
CA ILE A 14 4.06 -71.48 29.27
C ILE A 14 5.10 -70.84 28.33
N LEU A 15 4.74 -70.53 27.09
CA LEU A 15 5.59 -69.71 26.22
C LEU A 15 5.23 -68.23 26.45
N PRO A 16 5.99 -67.48 27.28
CA PRO A 16 5.86 -66.03 27.28
C PRO A 16 6.40 -65.55 25.94
N VAL A 17 5.49 -65.21 25.02
CA VAL A 17 5.83 -64.40 23.86
C VAL A 17 6.37 -63.08 24.40
N SER A 18 7.70 -62.96 24.45
CA SER A 18 8.42 -61.80 24.94
C SER A 18 7.99 -60.56 24.13
N CYS A 19 7.07 -59.80 24.70
CA CYS A 19 6.39 -58.66 24.09
C CYS A 19 7.28 -57.40 23.98
N LYS A 20 8.60 -57.55 24.11
CA LYS A 20 9.57 -56.45 23.98
C LYS A 20 10.25 -56.40 22.61
N LYS A 21 10.43 -57.57 21.95
CA LYS A 21 11.14 -57.66 20.64
C LYS A 21 10.26 -57.52 19.40
N ILE A 22 8.95 -57.77 19.51
CA ILE A 22 8.01 -57.63 18.37
C ILE A 22 7.73 -56.15 18.05
N ARG A 23 7.87 -55.26 19.04
CA ARG A 23 7.69 -53.82 18.86
C ARG A 23 8.82 -53.17 18.03
N GLU A 24 10.04 -53.73 18.08
CA GLU A 24 11.20 -53.16 17.39
C GLU A 24 11.48 -53.78 16.00
N ARG A 25 11.05 -55.02 15.72
CA ARG A 25 11.28 -55.70 14.42
C ARG A 25 10.02 -56.02 13.60
N GLY A 26 8.83 -55.66 14.09
CA GLY A 26 7.56 -55.91 13.40
C GLY A 26 7.16 -54.84 12.39
N LEU A 27 6.24 -55.19 11.48
CA LEU A 27 5.63 -54.33 10.46
C LEU A 27 5.10 -52.97 11.00
N PHE A 28 4.79 -52.91 12.30
CA PHE A 28 4.34 -51.72 13.02
C PHE A 28 5.44 -50.68 13.30
N GLY A 29 6.71 -51.08 13.41
CA GLY A 29 7.83 -50.14 13.58
C GLY A 29 8.15 -49.35 12.30
N LYS A 30 7.95 -49.96 11.13
CA LYS A 30 8.03 -49.25 9.84
C LYS A 30 6.88 -48.25 9.67
N LYS A 31 5.66 -48.63 10.08
CA LYS A 31 4.49 -47.75 10.10
C LYS A 31 4.65 -46.56 11.04
N ALA A 32 5.29 -46.76 12.20
CA ALA A 32 5.61 -45.68 13.13
C ALA A 32 6.59 -44.66 12.51
N LYS A 33 7.69 -45.13 11.90
CA LYS A 33 8.63 -44.25 11.18
C LYS A 33 7.99 -43.51 10.00
N THR A 34 7.12 -44.16 9.23
CA THR A 34 6.41 -43.48 8.13
C THR A 34 5.42 -42.44 8.64
N LEU A 35 4.78 -42.68 9.79
CA LEU A 35 3.85 -41.75 10.40
C LEU A 35 4.57 -40.53 10.97
N GLU A 36 5.73 -40.72 11.62
CA GLU A 36 6.60 -39.63 12.08
C GLU A 36 7.10 -38.76 10.92
N MET A 37 7.50 -39.38 9.81
CA MET A 37 7.93 -38.66 8.60
C MET A 37 6.79 -37.84 7.97
N LEU A 38 5.57 -38.39 7.93
CA LEU A 38 4.39 -37.67 7.43
C LEU A 38 3.98 -36.52 8.36
N LEU A 39 4.07 -36.70 9.68
CA LEU A 39 3.84 -35.62 10.66
C LEU A 39 4.86 -34.50 10.47
N ALA A 40 6.15 -34.82 10.34
CA ALA A 40 7.19 -33.83 10.09
C ALA A 40 6.97 -33.05 8.78
N GLN A 41 6.51 -33.74 7.73
CA GLN A 41 6.16 -33.10 6.46
C GLN A 41 4.94 -32.16 6.60
N GLN A 42 3.94 -32.58 7.37
CA GLN A 42 2.73 -31.79 7.63
C GLN A 42 3.02 -30.55 8.50
N ASP A 43 3.92 -30.68 9.49
CA ASP A 43 4.37 -29.57 10.33
C ASP A 43 5.18 -28.56 9.52
N SER A 44 6.03 -29.02 8.60
CA SER A 44 6.77 -28.15 7.66
C SER A 44 5.83 -27.34 6.77
N ILE A 45 4.78 -27.97 6.22
CA ILE A 45 3.76 -27.28 5.41
C ILE A 45 3.00 -26.24 6.25
N ARG A 46 2.61 -26.60 7.49
CA ARG A 46 1.88 -25.70 8.38
C ARG A 46 2.69 -24.44 8.73
N VAL A 47 3.99 -24.60 8.96
CA VAL A 47 4.91 -23.49 9.24
C VAL A 47 5.12 -22.63 7.99
N ALA A 48 5.27 -23.22 6.81
CA ALA A 48 5.36 -22.47 5.57
C ALA A 48 4.09 -21.63 5.31
N ASP A 49 2.91 -22.18 5.59
CA ASP A 49 1.62 -21.49 5.42
C ASP A 49 1.40 -20.36 6.42
N SER A 50 1.94 -20.46 7.64
CA SER A 50 1.84 -19.37 8.62
C SER A 50 2.75 -18.20 8.23
N ILE A 51 3.96 -18.49 7.76
CA ILE A 51 4.91 -17.48 7.28
C ILE A 51 4.33 -16.77 6.04
N LYS A 52 3.83 -17.52 5.06
CA LYS A 52 3.17 -16.95 3.86
C LYS A 52 1.97 -16.08 4.22
N ARG A 53 1.16 -16.47 5.22
CA ARG A 53 0.02 -15.65 5.67
C ARG A 53 0.46 -14.32 6.26
N VAL A 54 1.53 -14.32 7.05
CA VAL A 54 2.09 -13.07 7.59
C VAL A 54 2.66 -12.22 6.47
N GLU A 55 3.42 -12.80 5.55
CA GLU A 55 3.99 -12.09 4.40
C GLU A 55 2.91 -11.46 3.52
N ASN A 56 1.86 -12.23 3.17
CA ASN A 56 0.74 -11.71 2.39
C ASN A 56 0.01 -10.57 3.10
N ARG A 57 -0.13 -10.64 4.43
CA ARG A 57 -0.74 -9.57 5.22
C ARG A 57 0.11 -8.31 5.21
N LEU A 58 1.43 -8.45 5.36
CA LEU A 58 2.35 -7.31 5.28
C LEU A 58 2.37 -6.70 3.88
N ARG A 59 2.37 -7.54 2.84
CA ARG A 59 2.29 -7.09 1.44
C ARG A 59 1.00 -6.34 1.14
N ALA A 60 -0.15 -6.85 1.59
CA ALA A 60 -1.43 -6.17 1.41
C ALA A 60 -1.48 -4.79 2.10
N ILE A 61 -0.83 -4.63 3.26
CA ILE A 61 -0.72 -3.35 3.95
C ILE A 61 0.16 -2.37 3.14
N GLU A 62 1.28 -2.85 2.61
CA GLU A 62 2.19 -2.03 1.81
C GLU A 62 1.54 -1.62 0.46
N GLU A 63 0.88 -2.56 -0.21
CA GLU A 63 0.11 -2.30 -1.44
C GLU A 63 -0.98 -1.25 -1.19
N ALA A 64 -1.74 -1.37 -0.09
CA ALA A 64 -2.75 -0.37 0.25
C ALA A 64 -2.15 1.03 0.50
N ARG A 65 -0.94 1.10 1.07
CA ARG A 65 -0.23 2.37 1.26
C ARG A 65 0.21 2.95 -0.08
N LEU A 66 0.81 2.14 -0.95
CA LEU A 66 1.25 2.58 -2.28
C LEU A 66 0.06 3.00 -3.15
N ASP A 67 -1.05 2.24 -3.14
CA ASP A 67 -2.28 2.57 -3.87
C ASP A 67 -2.86 3.91 -3.42
N SER A 68 -2.86 4.20 -2.12
CA SER A 68 -3.33 5.49 -1.61
C SER A 68 -2.43 6.64 -2.05
N LEU A 69 -1.11 6.44 -2.08
CA LEU A 69 -0.15 7.43 -2.54
C LEU A 69 -0.29 7.70 -4.04
N ILE A 70 -0.46 6.65 -4.86
CA ILE A 70 -0.64 6.76 -6.31
C ILE A 70 -1.94 7.50 -6.64
N ARG A 71 -3.04 7.21 -5.94
CA ARG A 71 -4.31 7.92 -6.15
C ARG A 71 -4.20 9.40 -5.81
N ALA A 72 -3.58 9.73 -4.68
CA ALA A 72 -3.35 11.12 -4.29
C ALA A 72 -2.49 11.87 -5.32
N GLU A 73 -1.46 11.21 -5.86
CA GLU A 73 -0.60 11.79 -6.89
C GLU A 73 -1.34 11.99 -8.22
N GLN A 74 -2.18 11.02 -8.63
CA GLN A 74 -3.02 11.15 -9.82
C GLN A 74 -4.05 12.28 -9.69
N GLU A 75 -4.65 12.44 -8.52
CA GLU A 75 -5.58 13.54 -8.23
C GLU A 75 -4.87 14.90 -8.29
N LYS A 76 -3.66 15.01 -7.73
CA LYS A 76 -2.84 16.21 -7.86
C LYS A 76 -2.46 16.50 -9.30
N ALA A 77 -1.97 15.51 -10.03
CA ALA A 77 -1.57 15.67 -11.44
C ALA A 77 -2.76 16.09 -12.31
N THR A 78 -3.95 15.52 -12.07
CA THR A 78 -5.17 15.93 -12.79
C THR A 78 -5.63 17.32 -12.41
N TYR A 79 -5.53 17.72 -11.13
CA TYR A 79 -5.80 19.07 -10.68
C TYR A 79 -4.83 20.09 -11.29
N GLU A 80 -3.53 19.80 -11.30
CA GLU A 80 -2.51 20.65 -11.92
C GLU A 80 -2.70 20.75 -13.44
N ALA A 81 -3.04 19.64 -14.12
CA ALA A 81 -3.34 19.63 -15.54
C ALA A 81 -4.60 20.46 -15.87
N ARG A 82 -5.56 20.52 -14.96
CA ARG A 82 -6.74 21.38 -15.05
C ARG A 82 -6.39 22.86 -14.82
N GLN A 83 -5.38 23.18 -14.02
CA GLN A 83 -4.95 24.55 -13.76
C GLN A 83 -3.95 25.08 -14.80
N LYS A 84 -4.29 24.95 -16.09
CA LYS A 84 -3.38 25.32 -17.18
C LYS A 84 -3.28 26.84 -17.39
N TYR A 85 -4.40 27.55 -17.24
CA TYR A 85 -4.49 28.99 -17.48
C TYR A 85 -4.69 29.73 -16.16
N ASN A 86 -3.69 30.50 -15.75
CA ASN A 86 -3.62 31.10 -14.41
C ASN A 86 -3.67 32.62 -14.55
N ILE A 87 -4.61 33.28 -13.86
CA ILE A 87 -4.69 34.74 -13.79
C ILE A 87 -3.76 35.21 -12.68
N VAL A 88 -2.69 35.88 -13.06
CA VAL A 88 -1.63 36.36 -12.18
C VAL A 88 -1.86 37.82 -11.85
N VAL A 89 -1.74 38.16 -10.57
CA VAL A 89 -1.91 39.52 -10.04
C VAL A 89 -0.60 40.14 -9.58
N GLY A 90 0.48 39.36 -9.51
CA GLY A 90 1.78 39.88 -9.11
C GLY A 90 2.91 38.89 -9.36
N SER A 91 4.12 39.43 -9.50
CA SER A 91 5.36 38.66 -9.62
C SER A 91 6.41 39.25 -8.68
N PHE A 92 6.89 38.44 -7.74
CA PHE A 92 7.78 38.89 -6.68
C PHE A 92 9.03 38.02 -6.64
N ILE A 93 10.19 38.63 -6.42
CA ILE A 93 11.44 37.89 -6.14
C ILE A 93 11.49 37.46 -4.67
N THR A 94 10.91 38.30 -3.79
CA THR A 94 10.91 38.11 -2.35
C THR A 94 9.64 37.36 -1.93
N PRO A 95 9.76 36.15 -1.34
CA PRO A 95 8.61 35.31 -1.00
C PRO A 95 7.70 35.93 0.05
N GLU A 96 8.25 36.71 0.99
CA GLU A 96 7.44 37.38 2.01
C GLU A 96 6.45 38.39 1.41
N TYR A 97 6.83 39.05 0.31
CA TYR A 97 5.94 39.96 -0.41
C TYR A 97 4.89 39.21 -1.23
N ALA A 98 5.24 38.08 -1.84
CA ALA A 98 4.26 37.22 -2.51
C ALA A 98 3.20 36.71 -1.52
N LEU A 99 3.62 36.30 -0.32
CA LEU A 99 2.73 35.86 0.75
C LEU A 99 1.83 36.98 1.26
N ALA A 100 2.39 38.16 1.54
CA ALA A 100 1.61 39.31 1.97
C ALA A 100 0.55 39.70 0.94
N TRP A 101 0.92 39.73 -0.34
CA TRP A 101 0.01 40.01 -1.45
C TRP A 101 -1.09 38.94 -1.57
N ALA A 102 -0.73 37.66 -1.45
CA ALA A 102 -1.70 36.57 -1.42
C ALA A 102 -2.69 36.70 -0.24
N GLU A 103 -2.24 37.10 0.95
CA GLU A 103 -3.16 37.31 2.08
C GLU A 103 -4.16 38.45 1.83
N GLU A 104 -3.77 39.50 1.10
CA GLU A 104 -4.69 40.57 0.72
C GLU A 104 -5.80 40.07 -0.21
N TYR A 105 -5.45 39.31 -1.25
CA TYR A 105 -6.43 38.69 -2.15
C TYR A 105 -7.30 37.65 -1.42
N ARG A 106 -6.76 36.96 -0.42
CA ARG A 106 -7.54 36.04 0.42
C ARG A 106 -8.59 36.78 1.24
N LYS A 107 -8.26 37.96 1.79
CA LYS A 107 -9.23 38.81 2.50
C LYS A 107 -10.33 39.34 1.59
N MET A 108 -10.06 39.50 0.29
CA MET A 108 -11.06 39.86 -0.72
C MET A 108 -11.96 38.68 -1.13
N GLY A 109 -11.70 37.47 -0.63
CA GLY A 109 -12.50 36.26 -0.89
C GLY A 109 -11.99 35.39 -2.03
N TYR A 110 -10.80 35.67 -2.56
CA TYR A 110 -10.15 34.79 -3.54
C TYR A 110 -9.36 33.67 -2.83
N ASP A 111 -8.99 32.62 -3.57
CA ASP A 111 -8.10 31.56 -3.10
C ASP A 111 -6.76 31.65 -3.85
N PRO A 112 -5.86 32.58 -3.44
CA PRO A 112 -4.65 32.84 -4.19
C PRO A 112 -3.62 31.74 -4.01
N GLN A 113 -3.00 31.34 -5.11
CA GLN A 113 -1.96 30.32 -5.16
C GLN A 113 -0.63 30.95 -5.57
N ILE A 114 0.43 30.63 -4.83
CA ILE A 114 1.78 31.07 -5.20
C ILE A 114 2.42 29.99 -6.03
N ILE A 115 2.77 30.33 -7.27
CA ILE A 115 3.43 29.40 -8.20
C ILE A 115 4.82 29.92 -8.53
N ARG A 116 5.80 29.03 -8.54
CA ARG A 116 7.15 29.35 -8.99
C ARG A 116 7.32 28.93 -10.44
N ILE A 117 7.86 29.82 -11.27
CA ILE A 117 8.18 29.48 -12.66
C ILE A 117 9.45 28.62 -12.65
N THR A 118 9.44 27.51 -13.37
CA THR A 118 10.64 26.68 -13.61
C THR A 118 11.74 27.55 -14.22
N ASP A 119 12.95 27.47 -13.68
CA ASP A 119 14.12 28.29 -14.07
C ASP A 119 14.05 29.79 -13.73
N SER A 120 13.14 30.18 -12.84
CA SER A 120 13.02 31.55 -12.36
C SER A 120 13.18 31.68 -10.85
N ARG A 121 13.61 32.86 -10.42
CA ARG A 121 13.61 33.31 -9.02
C ARG A 121 12.32 34.05 -8.64
N PHE A 122 11.42 34.24 -9.61
CA PHE A 122 10.16 34.92 -9.39
C PHE A 122 9.08 33.94 -8.93
N GLU A 123 8.37 34.34 -7.89
CA GLU A 123 7.13 33.74 -7.41
C GLU A 123 5.96 34.56 -7.96
N LEU A 124 5.02 33.87 -8.58
CA LEU A 124 3.81 34.47 -9.14
C LEU A 124 2.66 34.24 -8.18
N VAL A 125 1.91 35.30 -7.90
CA VAL A 125 0.66 35.22 -7.14
C VAL A 125 -0.49 35.07 -8.14
N VAL A 126 -1.10 33.90 -8.14
CA VAL A 126 -2.26 33.56 -8.98
C VAL A 126 -3.52 33.81 -8.18
N ALA A 127 -4.45 34.61 -8.68
CA ALA A 127 -5.74 34.84 -8.03
C ALA A 127 -6.78 33.79 -8.44
N GLU A 128 -6.76 33.33 -9.70
CA GLU A 128 -7.69 32.32 -10.21
C GLU A 128 -7.02 31.42 -11.26
N SER A 129 -7.42 30.15 -11.31
CA SER A 129 -6.95 29.17 -12.30
C SER A 129 -8.11 28.55 -13.07
N HIS A 130 -7.92 28.33 -14.37
CA HIS A 130 -8.95 27.87 -15.30
C HIS A 130 -8.42 26.78 -16.24
N GLU A 131 -9.31 25.86 -16.63
CA GLU A 131 -9.02 24.76 -17.57
C GLU A 131 -9.01 25.19 -19.03
N GLN A 132 -9.82 26.19 -19.38
CA GLN A 132 -10.04 26.61 -20.75
C GLN A 132 -9.54 28.03 -20.96
N TYR A 133 -8.77 28.24 -22.04
CA TYR A 133 -8.22 29.54 -22.40
C TYR A 133 -9.30 30.62 -22.54
N LEU A 134 -10.37 30.34 -23.29
CA LEU A 134 -11.42 31.33 -23.58
C LEU A 134 -12.13 31.80 -22.30
N ARG A 135 -12.35 30.89 -21.34
CA ARG A 135 -12.92 31.23 -20.03
C ARG A 135 -11.95 32.11 -19.24
N ALA A 136 -10.67 31.71 -19.18
CA ALA A 136 -9.64 32.47 -18.49
C ALA A 136 -9.48 33.89 -19.07
N PHE A 137 -9.49 34.02 -20.40
CA PHE A 137 -9.35 35.29 -21.10
C PHE A 137 -10.52 36.25 -20.82
N ARG A 138 -11.77 35.78 -20.95
CA ARG A 138 -12.94 36.60 -20.61
C ARG A 138 -12.94 37.00 -19.14
N ARG A 139 -12.54 36.07 -18.26
CA ARG A 139 -12.45 36.34 -16.83
C ARG A 139 -11.36 37.36 -16.53
N LEU A 140 -10.22 37.29 -17.22
CA LEU A 140 -9.14 38.27 -17.12
C LEU A 140 -9.61 39.68 -17.48
N GLU A 141 -10.33 39.86 -18.58
CA GLU A 141 -10.87 41.17 -18.95
C GLU A 141 -11.76 41.74 -17.82
N GLN A 142 -12.69 40.94 -17.30
CA GLN A 142 -13.51 41.35 -16.17
C GLN A 142 -12.69 41.64 -14.91
N PHE A 143 -11.66 40.85 -14.65
CA PHE A 143 -10.80 41.00 -13.48
C PHE A 143 -9.99 42.29 -13.55
N ARG A 144 -9.53 42.68 -14.74
CA ARG A 144 -8.82 43.94 -14.97
C ARG A 144 -9.68 45.17 -14.78
N ASP A 145 -10.96 45.06 -15.12
CA ASP A 145 -11.92 46.15 -14.94
C ASP A 145 -12.38 46.31 -13.48
N THR A 146 -12.36 45.24 -12.69
CA THR A 146 -13.01 45.20 -11.36
C THR A 146 -12.06 45.07 -10.18
N VAL A 147 -10.89 44.45 -10.37
CA VAL A 147 -9.98 44.09 -9.27
C VAL A 147 -8.59 44.66 -9.49
N GLU A 148 -7.91 44.26 -10.58
CA GLU A 148 -6.50 44.58 -10.81
C GLU A 148 -6.20 44.76 -12.29
N ILE A 149 -5.95 46.01 -12.69
CA ILE A 149 -5.79 46.40 -14.09
C ILE A 149 -4.54 45.78 -14.74
N ASP A 150 -3.53 45.50 -13.93
CA ASP A 150 -2.25 44.93 -14.34
C ASP A 150 -2.23 43.40 -14.27
N ALA A 151 -3.38 42.76 -14.00
CA ALA A 151 -3.49 41.31 -14.05
C ALA A 151 -3.20 40.79 -15.47
N TRP A 152 -2.54 39.63 -15.53
CA TRP A 152 -2.15 38.99 -16.80
C TRP A 152 -2.29 37.48 -16.72
N LEU A 153 -2.31 36.82 -17.89
CA LEU A 153 -2.51 35.37 -17.97
C LEU A 153 -1.17 34.64 -18.09
N TYR A 154 -0.90 33.73 -17.16
CA TYR A 154 0.19 32.77 -17.23
C TYR A 154 -0.32 31.40 -17.68
N VAL A 155 0.25 30.90 -18.78
CA VAL A 155 -0.07 29.56 -19.30
C VAL A 155 1.03 28.60 -18.88
N ARG A 156 0.70 27.66 -17.99
CA ARG A 156 1.64 26.61 -17.60
C ARG A 156 1.75 25.61 -18.77
N ARG A 157 2.98 25.30 -19.16
CA ARG A 157 3.27 24.42 -20.31
C ARG A 157 3.28 22.96 -19.90
#